data_AF-A0A6I3S502-F1
#
_entry.id   AF-A0A6I3S502-F1
#
_cell.length_a   1.000
_cell.length_b   1.000
_cell.length_c   1.000
_cell.angle_alpha   90.00
_cell.angle_beta   90.00
_cell.angle_gamma   90.00
#
_symmetry.space_group_name_H-M   'P 1'
#
loop_
_entity.id
_entity.type
_entity.pdbx_description
1 polymer ?
#
loop_
_entity_poly.entity_id
_entity_poly.type
_entity_poly.pdbx_seq_one_letter_code
_entity_poly.pdbx_strand_id
1 'polypeptide(L)'
;MSLKKLLAITLLAMSTSLSALASDVVVPVDPVIEGQEVPAKGLYFSSSFEFELSSEVEDVLQRGITLYFVIEVEVEKKRWYWFDRSICGIKETIRLSFNPLTRSYRVAIGGMTQSFSSLEGALRFIKTINNLYVGSYRNLNPEDYEARARFYLDTSKLPRPFQVTLKKDDGWNLNSGWFDAEIKGAGEK
;
A
#
# COMPACT_ATOMS: atom_id res chain seq x y z
N MET A 1 43.16 13.36 55.18
CA MET A 1 42.37 14.53 54.75
C MET A 1 41.15 14.01 53.96
N SER A 2 40.15 13.49 54.68
CA SER A 2 38.73 13.93 54.65
C SER A 2 38.12 14.02 53.24
N LEU A 3 37.42 12.99 52.76
CA LEU A 3 35.97 12.75 52.95
C LEU A 3 35.09 13.75 52.18
N LYS A 4 34.26 13.25 51.24
CA LYS A 4 32.80 13.46 51.12
C LYS A 4 32.26 12.83 49.80
N LYS A 5 31.49 11.74 49.90
CA LYS A 5 30.01 11.60 49.72
C LYS A 5 29.60 11.30 48.26
N LEU A 6 29.13 10.09 47.94
CA LEU A 6 27.75 9.53 48.08
C LEU A 6 26.75 10.04 47.01
N LEU A 7 26.26 9.11 46.18
CA LEU A 7 24.93 8.91 45.57
C LEU A 7 25.14 8.18 44.21
N ALA A 8 24.89 6.87 44.03
CA ALA A 8 23.61 6.15 44.06
C ALA A 8 22.50 6.88 43.30
N ILE A 9 22.09 6.36 42.14
CA ILE A 9 20.70 6.17 41.70
C ILE A 9 20.72 5.35 40.39
N THR A 10 20.19 4.14 40.54
CA THR A 10 19.67 3.23 39.52
C THR A 10 18.57 3.88 38.66
N LEU A 11 18.15 3.18 37.60
CA LEU A 11 16.87 3.35 36.87
C LEU A 11 16.96 4.17 35.57
N LEU A 12 16.95 3.49 34.42
CA LEU A 12 15.73 3.33 33.62
C LEU A 12 16.06 2.50 32.36
N ALA A 13 15.68 1.23 32.39
CA ALA A 13 15.48 0.46 31.16
C ALA A 13 14.30 1.12 30.44
N MET A 14 14.59 1.93 29.43
CA MET A 14 13.57 2.52 28.58
C MET A 14 13.12 1.42 27.61
N SER A 15 12.29 0.52 28.11
CA SER A 15 11.40 -0.30 27.30
C SER A 15 10.44 0.66 26.60
N THR A 16 10.83 1.14 25.43
CA THR A 16 9.88 1.74 24.48
C THR A 16 8.97 0.61 24.02
N SER A 17 7.91 0.41 24.79
CA SER A 17 6.68 -0.20 24.30
C SER A 17 6.22 0.72 23.18
N LEU A 18 6.53 0.32 21.94
CA LEU A 18 5.89 0.89 20.76
C LEU A 18 4.43 0.45 20.87
N SER A 19 3.60 1.29 21.50
CA SER A 19 2.16 1.13 21.42
C SER A 19 1.80 1.17 19.94
N ALA A 20 1.48 0.00 19.39
CA ALA A 20 0.71 -0.13 18.18
C ALA A 20 -0.66 0.48 18.45
N LEU A 21 -0.75 1.80 18.30
CA LEU A 21 -2.02 2.38 17.89
C LEU A 21 -2.29 1.73 16.55
N ALA A 22 -3.37 0.97 16.45
CA ALA A 22 -3.90 0.44 15.20
C ALA A 22 -3.91 1.61 14.22
N SER A 23 -2.87 1.64 13.38
CA SER A 23 -2.63 2.74 12.50
C SER A 23 -3.46 2.41 11.28
N ASP A 24 -4.67 2.97 11.23
CA ASP A 24 -5.53 2.99 10.03
C ASP A 24 -4.80 3.60 8.82
N VAL A 25 -3.58 4.11 9.01
CA VAL A 25 -2.69 4.63 7.99
C VAL A 25 -1.93 3.48 7.32
N VAL A 26 -2.13 3.37 6.00
CA VAL A 26 -1.28 2.55 5.14
C VAL A 26 0.02 3.31 4.88
N VAL A 27 1.15 2.69 5.20
CA VAL A 27 2.48 3.29 4.99
C VAL A 27 3.14 2.68 3.74
N PRO A 28 3.43 3.46 2.69
CA PRO A 28 4.21 2.98 1.56
C PRO A 28 5.68 2.81 1.98
N VAL A 29 6.31 1.75 1.49
CA VAL A 29 7.73 1.42 1.71
C VAL A 29 8.40 1.34 0.34
N ASP A 30 9.42 2.18 0.17
CA ASP A 30 10.24 2.31 -1.04
C ASP A 30 9.42 2.36 -2.36
N PRO A 31 8.52 3.36 -2.51
CA PRO A 31 7.76 3.49 -3.75
C PRO A 31 8.65 3.98 -4.89
N VAL A 32 8.85 3.12 -5.88
CA VAL A 32 9.73 3.40 -7.02
C VAL A 32 9.00 3.15 -8.34
N ILE A 33 9.25 4.02 -9.32
CA ILE A 33 8.93 3.81 -10.73
C ILE A 33 10.22 3.64 -11.50
N GLU A 34 10.35 2.51 -12.20
CA GLU A 34 11.52 2.20 -13.02
C GLU A 34 11.13 2.14 -14.50
N GLY A 35 11.97 2.73 -15.35
CA GLY A 35 11.92 2.46 -16.78
C GLY A 35 12.53 1.09 -17.09
N GLN A 36 11.73 0.18 -17.65
CA GLN A 36 12.22 -1.14 -18.08
C GLN A 36 12.02 -1.30 -19.59
N GLU A 37 12.90 -2.07 -20.23
CA GLU A 37 12.76 -2.46 -21.64
C GLU A 37 12.08 -3.82 -21.82
N VAL A 38 12.17 -4.68 -20.79
CA VAL A 38 11.64 -6.05 -20.74
C VAL A 38 10.73 -6.14 -19.51
N PRO A 39 9.52 -6.75 -19.59
CA PRO A 39 8.96 -7.50 -20.72
C PRO A 39 8.45 -6.63 -21.87
N ALA A 40 8.09 -5.37 -21.61
CA ALA A 40 7.76 -4.38 -22.63
C ALA A 40 8.37 -3.03 -22.24
N LYS A 41 8.74 -2.22 -23.24
CA LYS A 41 9.28 -0.89 -22.97
C LYS A 41 8.23 0.00 -22.31
N GLY A 42 8.44 0.32 -21.04
CA GLY A 42 7.49 1.11 -20.25
C GLY A 42 7.96 1.41 -18.83
N LEU A 43 7.11 2.14 -18.12
CA LEU A 43 7.26 2.46 -16.71
C LEU A 43 6.58 1.38 -15.87
N TYR A 44 7.28 0.96 -14.83
CA TYR A 44 6.84 -0.06 -13.91
C TYR A 44 6.91 0.45 -12.48
N PHE A 45 5.80 0.35 -11.75
CA PHE A 45 5.72 0.72 -10.35
C PHE A 45 5.95 -0.50 -9.45
N SER A 46 6.79 -0.31 -8.44
CA SER A 46 7.04 -1.29 -7.39
C SER A 46 7.02 -0.58 -6.03
N SER A 47 6.33 -1.17 -5.06
CA SER A 47 6.27 -0.66 -3.69
C SER A 47 5.80 -1.76 -2.76
N SER A 48 6.23 -1.70 -1.50
CA SER A 48 5.57 -2.44 -0.42
C SER A 48 4.68 -1.51 0.38
N PHE A 49 3.70 -2.07 1.09
CA PHE A 49 2.74 -1.34 1.90
C PHE A 49 2.63 -2.00 3.27
N GLU A 50 2.76 -1.21 4.33
CA GLU A 50 2.53 -1.67 5.70
C GLU A 50 1.19 -1.16 6.21
N PHE A 51 0.34 -2.11 6.59
CA PHE A 51 -0.96 -1.89 7.20
C PHE A 51 -1.43 -3.16 7.91
N GLU A 52 -2.42 -3.03 8.79
CA GLU A 52 -3.11 -4.15 9.42
C GLU A 52 -4.61 -4.01 9.18
N LEU A 53 -5.34 -5.13 9.10
CA LEU A 53 -6.80 -5.08 9.05
C LEU A 53 -7.34 -4.98 10.47
N SER A 54 -8.39 -4.17 10.68
CA SER A 54 -9.13 -4.22 11.93
C SER A 54 -9.91 -5.53 12.05
N SER A 55 -10.20 -5.93 13.28
CA SER A 55 -11.03 -7.11 13.59
C SER A 55 -12.37 -7.09 12.84
N GLU A 56 -12.97 -5.92 12.70
CA GLU A 56 -14.24 -5.68 12.03
C GLU A 56 -14.16 -5.98 10.53
N VAL A 57 -13.07 -5.55 9.88
CA VAL A 57 -12.83 -5.81 8.46
C VAL A 57 -12.55 -7.29 8.22
N GLU A 58 -11.79 -7.93 9.12
CA GLU A 58 -11.51 -9.36 9.07
C GLU A 58 -12.78 -10.21 9.24
N ASP A 59 -13.63 -9.88 10.21
CA ASP A 59 -14.90 -10.56 10.46
C ASP A 59 -15.81 -10.52 9.23
N VAL A 60 -15.85 -9.38 8.55
CA VAL A 60 -16.63 -9.22 7.31
C VAL A 60 -16.07 -10.08 6.19
N LEU A 61 -14.75 -10.12 6.03
CA LEU A 61 -14.10 -11.02 5.08
C LEU A 61 -14.44 -12.49 5.37
N GLN A 62 -14.37 -12.91 6.63
CA GLN A 62 -14.69 -14.28 7.06
C GLN A 62 -16.15 -14.67 6.81
N ARG A 63 -17.06 -13.70 6.80
CA ARG A 63 -18.48 -13.89 6.40
C ARG A 63 -18.66 -14.06 4.89
N GLY A 64 -17.58 -14.06 4.11
CA GLY A 64 -17.59 -14.27 2.65
C GLY A 64 -17.73 -12.99 1.84
N ILE A 65 -17.63 -11.81 2.47
CA ILE A 65 -17.69 -10.53 1.76
C ILE A 65 -16.31 -10.24 1.17
N THR A 66 -16.26 -9.92 -0.12
CA THR A 66 -15.01 -9.65 -0.81
C THR A 66 -14.53 -8.23 -0.50
N LEU A 67 -13.26 -8.10 -0.14
CA LEU A 67 -12.57 -6.82 0.03
C LEU A 67 -11.89 -6.44 -1.29
N TYR A 68 -11.92 -5.15 -1.61
CA TYR A 68 -11.38 -4.60 -2.86
C TYR A 68 -10.29 -3.59 -2.51
N PHE A 69 -9.03 -3.98 -2.65
CA PHE A 69 -7.90 -3.07 -2.55
C PHE A 69 -7.63 -2.46 -3.91
N VAL A 70 -7.23 -1.20 -3.94
CA VAL A 70 -6.97 -0.47 -5.18
C VAL A 70 -5.63 0.22 -5.05
N ILE A 71 -4.81 0.05 -6.09
CA ILE A 71 -3.60 0.83 -6.31
C ILE A 71 -3.82 1.73 -7.53
N GLU A 72 -3.70 3.03 -7.31
CA GLU A 72 -3.71 4.06 -8.34
C GLU A 72 -2.31 4.64 -8.47
N VAL A 73 -1.81 4.74 -9.69
CA VAL A 73 -0.50 5.35 -9.99
C VAL A 73 -0.70 6.34 -11.12
N GLU A 74 -0.19 7.56 -10.94
CA GLU A 74 -0.26 8.65 -11.90
C GLU A 74 1.13 9.22 -12.13
N VAL A 75 1.48 9.44 -13.40
CA VAL A 75 2.72 10.09 -13.78
C VAL A 75 2.39 11.35 -14.58
N GLU A 76 2.85 12.48 -14.06
CA GLU A 76 2.60 13.81 -14.58
C GLU A 76 3.92 14.45 -15.02
N LYS A 77 3.90 15.32 -16.03
CA LYS A 77 5.09 16.09 -16.41
C LYS A 77 5.08 17.44 -15.71
N LYS A 78 6.17 17.74 -15.01
CA LYS A 78 6.46 19.01 -14.37
C LYS A 78 6.55 20.11 -15.44
N ARG A 79 5.58 21.02 -15.50
CA ARG A 79 5.57 22.16 -16.44
C ARG A 79 5.44 23.49 -15.70
N TRP A 80 6.27 24.46 -16.08
CA TRP A 80 6.43 25.72 -15.35
C TRP A 80 5.24 26.69 -15.45
N TYR A 81 4.52 26.72 -16.57
CA TYR A 81 3.30 27.52 -16.72
C TYR A 81 2.30 26.72 -17.54
N TRP A 82 1.01 26.79 -17.19
CA TRP A 82 -0.18 26.16 -17.76
C TRP A 82 -0.33 24.62 -17.60
N PHE A 83 -0.92 24.23 -16.46
CA PHE A 83 -1.63 22.97 -16.16
C PHE A 83 -0.85 21.64 -16.27
N ASP A 84 -0.84 20.90 -15.16
CA ASP A 84 -0.38 19.52 -15.13
C ASP A 84 -1.28 18.67 -16.04
N ARG A 85 -0.65 17.89 -16.92
CA ARG A 85 -1.34 16.91 -17.76
C ARG A 85 -0.85 15.53 -17.33
N SER A 86 -1.76 14.71 -16.81
CA SER A 86 -1.49 13.28 -16.61
C SER A 86 -1.08 12.65 -17.94
N ILE A 87 0.12 12.08 -17.97
CA ILE A 87 0.71 11.51 -19.19
C ILE A 87 0.34 10.03 -19.29
N CYS A 88 0.40 9.34 -18.17
CA CYS A 88 -0.06 7.98 -18.02
C CYS A 88 -0.51 7.74 -16.58
N GLY A 89 -1.45 6.81 -16.44
CA GLY A 89 -1.91 6.37 -15.14
C GLY A 89 -2.55 5.00 -15.25
N ILE A 90 -2.47 4.25 -14.16
CA ILE A 90 -3.06 2.92 -14.04
C ILE A 90 -3.83 2.83 -12.74
N LYS A 91 -4.96 2.14 -12.80
CA LYS A 91 -5.76 1.76 -11.64
C LYS A 91 -5.94 0.26 -11.65
N GLU A 92 -5.31 -0.42 -10.71
CA GLU A 92 -5.39 -1.87 -10.57
C GLU A 92 -6.19 -2.22 -9.32
N THR A 93 -7.07 -3.22 -9.44
CA THR A 93 -7.94 -3.65 -8.34
C THR A 93 -7.61 -5.08 -7.92
N ILE A 94 -7.35 -5.25 -6.64
CA ILE A 94 -7.00 -6.52 -6.00
C ILE A 94 -8.18 -6.97 -5.16
N ARG A 95 -8.70 -8.16 -5.44
CA ARG A 95 -9.84 -8.75 -4.72
C ARG A 95 -9.34 -9.77 -3.73
N LEU A 96 -9.71 -9.61 -2.47
CA LEU A 96 -9.48 -10.58 -1.40
C LEU A 96 -10.82 -11.18 -0.97
N SER A 97 -10.94 -12.50 -1.02
CA SER A 97 -12.14 -13.23 -0.64
C SER A 97 -11.79 -14.44 0.23
N PHE A 98 -12.72 -14.87 1.08
CA PHE A 98 -12.58 -16.07 1.89
C PHE A 98 -13.61 -17.11 1.48
N ASN A 99 -13.16 -18.35 1.28
CA ASN A 99 -14.05 -19.48 1.04
C ASN A 99 -14.22 -20.29 2.34
N PRO A 100 -15.40 -20.30 2.96
CA PRO A 100 -15.63 -20.99 4.23
C PRO A 100 -15.58 -22.52 4.11
N LEU A 101 -15.89 -23.07 2.93
CA LEU A 101 -15.89 -24.53 2.72
C LEU A 101 -14.47 -25.09 2.69
N THR A 102 -13.58 -24.42 1.94
CA THR A 102 -12.17 -24.83 1.81
C THR A 102 -11.26 -24.16 2.83
N ARG A 103 -11.80 -23.26 3.67
CA ARG A 103 -11.08 -22.44 4.65
C ARG A 103 -9.84 -21.77 4.05
N SER A 104 -9.99 -21.28 2.82
CA SER A 104 -8.88 -20.70 2.05
C SER A 104 -9.18 -19.25 1.68
N TYR A 105 -8.16 -18.41 1.76
CA TYR A 105 -8.18 -17.06 1.23
C TYR A 105 -7.82 -17.09 -0.25
N ARG A 106 -8.46 -16.23 -1.04
CA ARG A 106 -8.21 -16.11 -2.47
C ARG A 106 -7.99 -14.66 -2.82
N VAL A 107 -6.83 -14.40 -3.42
CA VAL A 107 -6.46 -13.09 -3.97
C VAL A 107 -6.54 -13.15 -5.49
N ALA A 108 -7.22 -12.19 -6.09
CA ALA A 108 -7.28 -12.04 -7.54
C ALA A 108 -6.89 -10.62 -7.95
N ILE A 109 -5.95 -10.50 -8.88
CA ILE A 109 -5.43 -9.24 -9.42
C ILE A 109 -5.32 -9.39 -10.94
N GLY A 110 -5.89 -8.44 -11.70
CA GLY A 110 -6.07 -8.58 -13.14
C GLY A 110 -6.70 -9.93 -13.53
N GLY A 111 -5.97 -10.73 -14.31
CA GLY A 111 -6.36 -12.09 -14.72
C GLY A 111 -5.77 -13.22 -13.87
N MET A 112 -4.95 -12.91 -12.86
CA MET A 112 -4.30 -13.90 -12.01
C MET A 112 -5.11 -14.14 -10.74
N THR A 113 -5.14 -15.40 -10.27
CA THR A 113 -5.74 -15.77 -8.99
C THR A 113 -4.81 -16.69 -8.22
N GLN A 114 -4.58 -16.38 -6.95
CA GLN A 114 -3.78 -17.19 -6.04
C GLN A 114 -4.57 -17.50 -4.77
N SER A 115 -4.39 -18.71 -4.23
CA SER A 115 -5.05 -19.15 -3.00
C SER A 115 -4.04 -19.32 -1.88
N PHE A 116 -4.45 -18.99 -0.66
CA PHE A 116 -3.63 -19.00 0.55
C PHE A 116 -4.38 -19.71 1.69
N SER A 117 -3.63 -20.36 2.58
CA SER A 117 -4.18 -21.03 3.78
C SER A 117 -4.36 -20.10 4.98
N SER A 118 -3.69 -18.94 5.00
CA SER A 118 -3.76 -17.95 6.07
C SER A 118 -4.03 -16.54 5.53
N LEU A 119 -4.71 -15.71 6.34
CA LEU A 119 -4.96 -14.31 6.03
C LEU A 119 -3.66 -13.54 5.91
N GLU A 120 -2.75 -13.75 6.86
CA GLU A 120 -1.42 -13.13 6.87
C GLU A 120 -0.64 -13.39 5.57
N GLY A 121 -0.70 -14.62 5.04
CA GLY A 121 -0.07 -14.96 3.76
C GLY A 121 -0.70 -14.23 2.58
N ALA A 122 -2.03 -14.12 2.56
CA ALA A 122 -2.74 -13.35 1.53
C ALA A 122 -2.43 -11.85 1.63
N LEU A 123 -2.39 -11.30 2.85
CA LEU A 123 -2.06 -9.89 3.08
C LEU A 123 -0.62 -9.58 2.68
N ARG A 124 0.36 -10.41 3.04
CA ARG A 124 1.75 -10.23 2.56
C ARG A 124 1.83 -10.14 1.04
N PHE A 125 1.05 -10.95 0.33
CA PHE A 125 1.00 -10.88 -1.13
C PHE A 125 0.35 -9.57 -1.63
N ILE A 126 -0.73 -9.10 -1.00
CA ILE A 126 -1.40 -7.83 -1.35
C ILE A 126 -0.52 -6.62 -1.03
N LYS A 127 0.23 -6.68 0.07
CA LYS A 127 1.13 -5.64 0.55
C LYS A 127 2.30 -5.38 -0.40
N THR A 128 2.68 -6.32 -1.25
CA THR A 128 3.81 -6.17 -2.16
C THR A 128 3.34 -6.06 -3.60
N ILE A 129 3.49 -4.87 -4.19
CA ILE A 129 3.22 -4.63 -5.61
C ILE A 129 4.56 -4.60 -6.34
N ASN A 130 4.73 -5.49 -7.31
CA ASN A 130 5.94 -5.58 -8.11
C ASN A 130 5.61 -5.42 -9.59
N ASN A 131 6.39 -4.61 -10.29
CA ASN A 131 6.36 -4.43 -11.73
C ASN A 131 4.94 -4.18 -12.28
N LEU A 132 4.18 -3.31 -11.63
CA LEU A 132 2.89 -2.85 -12.15
C LEU A 132 3.12 -1.93 -13.35
N TYR A 133 2.65 -2.32 -14.53
CA TYR A 133 2.81 -1.53 -15.74
C TYR A 133 1.96 -0.25 -15.68
N VAL A 134 2.62 0.92 -15.70
CA VAL A 134 1.96 2.23 -15.61
C VAL A 134 1.68 2.81 -17.01
N GLY A 135 2.59 2.61 -17.95
CA GLY A 135 2.43 3.09 -19.32
C GLY A 135 3.73 3.09 -20.12
N SER A 136 3.61 3.33 -21.43
CA SER A 136 4.78 3.45 -22.32
C SER A 136 5.41 4.83 -22.21
N TYR A 137 6.73 4.91 -22.33
CA TYR A 137 7.48 6.16 -22.39
C TYR A 137 8.31 6.24 -23.67
N ARG A 138 8.40 7.44 -24.26
CA ARG A 138 9.19 7.67 -25.47
C ARG A 138 10.62 8.14 -25.15
N ASN A 139 10.75 9.14 -24.29
CA ASN A 139 12.01 9.64 -23.69
C ASN A 139 11.70 10.05 -22.23
N LEU A 140 12.28 9.37 -21.26
CA LEU A 140 12.09 9.69 -19.84
C LEU A 140 13.36 10.37 -19.31
N ASN A 141 13.27 11.67 -19.02
CA ASN A 141 14.23 12.34 -18.15
C ASN A 141 13.57 12.39 -16.77
N PRO A 142 14.08 11.68 -15.74
CA PRO A 142 13.43 11.61 -14.43
C PRO A 142 13.07 12.99 -13.84
N GLU A 143 13.91 14.00 -14.09
CA GLU A 143 13.73 15.38 -13.61
C GLU A 143 12.50 16.11 -14.19
N ASP A 144 12.00 15.65 -15.34
CA ASP A 144 10.84 16.25 -16.01
C ASP A 144 9.51 15.73 -15.47
N TYR A 145 9.48 14.64 -14.69
CA TYR A 145 8.26 13.95 -14.31
C TYR A 145 8.11 13.85 -12.79
N GLU A 146 6.87 13.87 -12.34
CA GLU A 146 6.47 13.60 -10.98
C GLU A 146 5.53 12.40 -10.99
N ALA A 147 5.77 11.45 -10.10
CA ALA A 147 4.97 10.26 -9.96
C ALA A 147 4.31 10.25 -8.60
N ARG A 148 3.01 9.97 -8.59
CA ARG A 148 2.23 9.83 -7.36
C ARG A 148 1.48 8.51 -7.39
N ALA A 149 1.35 7.89 -6.24
CA ALA A 149 0.58 6.68 -6.08
C ALA A 149 -0.30 6.77 -4.83
N ARG A 150 -1.33 5.94 -4.82
CA ARG A 150 -2.26 5.81 -3.71
C ARG A 150 -2.76 4.38 -3.60
N PHE A 151 -2.68 3.83 -2.40
CA PHE A 151 -3.20 2.51 -2.06
C PHE A 151 -4.32 2.64 -1.04
N TYR A 152 -5.46 2.02 -1.31
CA TYR A 152 -6.62 2.11 -0.42
C TYR A 152 -7.58 0.93 -0.52
N LEU A 153 -8.40 0.74 0.51
CA LEU A 153 -9.53 -0.18 0.52
C LEU A 153 -10.77 0.53 -0.05
N ASP A 154 -11.33 0.02 -1.15
CA ASP A 154 -12.53 0.55 -1.79
C ASP A 154 -13.80 0.02 -1.10
N THR A 155 -14.31 0.81 -0.17
CA THR A 155 -15.55 0.52 0.56
C THR A 155 -16.82 0.73 -0.29
N SER A 156 -16.72 1.41 -1.44
CA SER A 156 -17.87 1.65 -2.33
C SER A 156 -18.39 0.37 -2.99
N LYS A 157 -17.57 -0.68 -3.02
CA LYS A 157 -17.89 -2.00 -3.59
C LYS A 157 -18.56 -2.94 -2.58
N LEU A 158 -18.60 -2.56 -1.31
CA LEU A 158 -19.28 -3.36 -0.29
C LEU A 158 -20.79 -3.33 -0.51
N PRO A 159 -21.54 -4.37 -0.09
CA PRO A 159 -23.00 -4.35 -0.16
C PRO A 159 -23.57 -3.11 0.55
N ARG A 160 -24.63 -2.52 -0.02
CA ARG A 160 -25.29 -1.30 0.50
C ARG A 160 -25.58 -1.33 2.00
N PRO A 161 -26.05 -2.44 2.62
CA PRO A 161 -26.26 -2.49 4.06
C PRO A 161 -24.98 -2.31 4.90
N PHE A 162 -23.83 -2.75 4.39
CA PHE A 162 -22.56 -2.54 5.06
C PHE A 162 -22.10 -1.10 4.92
N GLN A 163 -22.27 -0.48 3.75
CA GLN A 163 -21.87 0.92 3.50
C GLN A 163 -22.46 1.92 4.52
N VAL A 164 -23.69 1.70 4.96
CA VAL A 164 -24.36 2.58 5.95
C VAL A 164 -23.90 2.34 7.39
N THR A 165 -23.26 1.21 7.65
CA THR A 165 -22.78 0.82 8.98
C THR A 165 -21.32 1.23 9.19
N LEU A 166 -20.58 1.55 8.12
CA LEU A 166 -19.16 1.93 8.20
C LEU A 166 -19.02 3.26 8.95
N LYS A 167 -18.45 3.23 10.14
CA LYS A 167 -17.93 4.44 10.79
C LYS A 167 -16.44 4.55 10.53
N LYS A 168 -15.94 5.79 10.53
CA LYS A 168 -14.51 6.07 10.28
C LYS A 168 -13.59 5.37 11.29
N ASP A 169 -14.06 5.20 12.52
CA ASP A 169 -13.30 4.60 13.63
C ASP A 169 -13.34 3.06 13.63
N ASP A 170 -14.10 2.43 12.72
CA ASP A 170 -14.26 0.98 12.65
C ASP A 170 -13.11 0.30 11.83
N GLY A 171 -12.03 1.03 11.53
CA GLY A 171 -10.86 0.53 10.79
C GLY A 171 -11.04 0.35 9.28
N TRP A 172 -12.16 0.81 8.72
CA TRP A 172 -12.43 0.75 7.27
C TRP A 172 -11.67 1.81 6.46
N ASN A 173 -11.04 2.77 7.13
CA ASN A 173 -10.31 3.88 6.50
C ASN A 173 -8.87 3.51 6.13
N LEU A 174 -8.67 2.32 5.57
CA LEU A 174 -7.37 1.90 5.06
C LEU A 174 -7.03 2.65 3.77
N ASN A 175 -6.22 3.68 3.92
CA ASN A 175 -5.86 4.57 2.82
C ASN A 175 -4.50 5.22 3.09
N SER A 176 -3.59 5.13 2.12
CA SER A 176 -2.28 5.78 2.21
C SER A 176 -2.35 7.29 1.95
N GLY A 177 -3.44 7.77 1.36
CA GLY A 177 -3.43 9.06 0.66
C GLY A 177 -2.54 9.01 -0.58
N TRP A 178 -2.44 10.14 -1.28
CA TRP A 178 -1.46 10.29 -2.36
C TRP A 178 -0.08 10.49 -1.76
N PHE A 179 0.89 9.71 -2.21
CA PHE A 179 2.30 9.82 -1.87
C PHE A 179 3.14 9.87 -3.14
N ASP A 180 4.31 10.50 -3.05
CA ASP A 180 5.24 10.61 -4.16
C ASP A 180 6.05 9.32 -4.30
N ALA A 181 6.29 8.90 -5.55
CA ALA A 181 7.13 7.76 -5.89
C ALA A 181 8.40 8.25 -6.60
N GLU A 182 9.55 7.69 -6.23
CA GLU A 182 10.84 8.04 -6.83
C GLU A 182 10.90 7.46 -8.26
N ILE A 183 11.24 8.30 -9.25
CA ILE A 183 11.41 7.85 -10.63
C ILE A 183 12.89 7.55 -10.88
N LYS A 184 13.23 6.28 -11.11
CA LYS A 184 14.56 5.86 -11.52
C LYS A 184 14.63 5.68 -13.04
N GLY A 185 15.62 6.33 -13.65
CA GLY A 185 15.89 6.20 -15.07
C GLY A 185 16.27 4.76 -15.43
N ALA A 186 15.93 4.33 -16.65
CA ALA A 186 16.34 3.03 -17.16
C ALA A 186 17.87 2.95 -17.26
N GLY A 187 18.55 2.43 -16.23
CA GLY A 187 20.01 2.20 -16.28
C GLY A 187 20.82 2.39 -14.99
N GLU A 188 20.26 2.90 -13.90
CA GLU A 188 20.97 2.91 -12.61
C GLU A 188 20.75 1.57 -11.90
N LYS A 189 21.76 0.70 -12.03
CA LYS A 189 21.96 -0.48 -11.18
C LYS A 189 22.74 -0.11 -9.93
#